data_AF-A0A9D9Q1E2-F1
#
_entry.id   AF-A0A9D9Q1E2-F1
#
_cell.length_a   1.000
_cell.length_b   1.000
_cell.length_c   1.000
_cell.angle_alpha   90.00
_cell.angle_beta   90.00
_cell.angle_gamma   90.00
#
_symmetry.space_group_name_H-M   'P 1'
#
loop_
_entity.id
_entity.type
_entity.pdbx_description
1 polymer ?
#
loop_
_entity_poly.entity_id
_entity_poly.type
_entity_poly.pdbx_seq_one_letter_code
_entity_poly.pdbx_strand_id
1 'polypeptide(L)'
;FIDRCRAAGITVPIVPGLKPFTTKAQLTVLPQTFHVDLPEELVAAVAACKDNRAVREVGIEWATMQARELKAAGLPVIHFYTMSRTDNVAQIVKNVF
;
A
#
# COMPACT_ATOMS: atom_id res chain seq x y z
N PHE A 1 14.46 1.74 -6.24
CA PHE A 1 13.96 1.50 -7.62
C PHE A 1 14.15 2.73 -8.50
N ILE A 2 13.63 3.90 -8.09
CA ILE A 2 13.74 5.16 -8.84
C ILE A 2 15.19 5.46 -9.28
N ASP A 3 16.16 5.39 -8.38
CA ASP A 3 17.57 5.68 -8.71
C ASP A 3 18.12 4.77 -9.81
N ARG A 4 17.75 3.49 -9.80
CA ARG A 4 18.14 2.54 -10.85
C ARG A 4 17.53 2.91 -12.19
N CYS A 5 16.27 3.33 -12.22
CA CYS A 5 15.62 3.82 -13.44
C CYS A 5 16.31 5.09 -13.96
N ARG A 6 16.66 6.03 -13.07
CA ARG A 6 17.38 7.26 -13.45
C ARG A 6 18.78 6.98 -13.98
N ALA A 7 19.52 6.07 -13.34
CA ALA A 7 20.82 5.61 -13.84
C ALA A 7 20.74 4.95 -15.23
N ALA A 8 19.61 4.32 -15.55
CA ALA A 8 19.34 3.74 -16.87
C ALA A 8 18.80 4.76 -17.91
N GLY A 9 18.75 6.05 -17.58
CA GLY A 9 18.27 7.09 -18.49
C GLY A 9 16.75 7.20 -18.63
N ILE A 10 15.97 6.49 -17.80
CA ILE A 10 14.50 6.58 -17.80
C ILE A 10 14.11 7.87 -17.07
N THR A 11 13.56 8.86 -17.79
CA THR A 11 13.22 10.18 -17.25
C THR A 11 11.73 10.43 -17.05
N VAL A 12 10.87 9.53 -17.57
CA VAL A 12 9.42 9.66 -17.36
C VAL A 12 9.04 9.54 -15.87
N PRO A 13 7.91 10.14 -15.44
CA PRO A 13 7.40 10.00 -14.08
C PRO A 13 7.16 8.53 -13.71
N ILE A 14 7.53 8.16 -12.48
CA ILE A 14 7.24 6.83 -11.92
C ILE A 14 6.17 7.04 -10.85
N VAL A 15 4.97 6.53 -11.10
CA VAL A 15 3.83 6.70 -10.20
C VAL A 15 3.79 5.53 -9.21
N PRO A 16 3.89 5.76 -7.90
CA PRO A 16 3.78 4.70 -6.91
C PRO A 16 2.33 4.18 -6.85
N GLY A 17 2.18 2.86 -6.93
CA GLY A 17 0.92 2.16 -6.71
C GLY A 17 0.79 1.69 -5.27
N LEU A 18 -0.28 2.06 -4.57
CA LEU A 18 -0.61 1.56 -3.23
C LEU A 18 -1.85 0.69 -3.26
N LYS A 19 -1.73 -0.51 -2.69
CA LYS A 19 -2.81 -1.49 -2.52
C LYS A 19 -3.06 -1.70 -1.03
N PRO A 20 -4.12 -1.10 -0.46
CA PRO A 20 -4.46 -1.31 0.95
C PRO A 20 -4.86 -2.76 1.21
N PHE A 21 -4.39 -3.32 2.34
CA PHE A 21 -4.84 -4.63 2.82
C PHE A 21 -6.31 -4.58 3.25
N THR A 22 -7.03 -5.66 3.01
CA THR A 22 -8.47 -5.78 3.31
C THR A 22 -8.87 -7.15 3.82
N THR A 23 -8.08 -8.20 3.59
CA THR A 23 -8.40 -9.56 4.04
C THR A 23 -7.17 -10.34 4.49
N LYS A 24 -7.33 -11.28 5.41
CA LYS A 24 -6.22 -12.15 5.86
C LYS A 24 -5.60 -12.98 4.73
N ALA A 25 -6.42 -13.42 3.77
CA ALA A 25 -5.96 -14.20 2.63
C ALA A 25 -4.87 -13.48 1.80
N GLN A 26 -4.79 -12.15 1.91
CA GLN A 26 -3.77 -11.37 1.22
C GLN A 26 -2.35 -11.62 1.72
N LEU A 27 -2.18 -12.16 2.93
CA LEU A 27 -0.86 -12.62 3.41
C LEU A 27 -0.26 -13.71 2.54
N THR A 28 -1.10 -14.50 1.89
CA THR A 28 -0.65 -15.63 1.05
C THR A 28 -0.78 -15.33 -0.43
N VAL A 29 -1.89 -14.75 -0.87
CA VAL A 29 -2.15 -14.57 -2.31
C VAL A 29 -1.26 -13.49 -2.94
N LEU A 30 -0.89 -12.43 -2.18
CA LEU A 30 -0.10 -11.34 -2.74
C LEU A 30 1.33 -11.76 -3.06
N PRO A 31 2.09 -12.42 -2.15
CA PRO A 31 3.41 -12.93 -2.49
C PRO A 31 3.39 -13.90 -3.67
N GLN A 32 2.40 -14.80 -3.72
CA GLN A 32 2.27 -15.80 -4.78
C GLN A 32 1.99 -15.18 -6.16
N THR A 33 1.17 -14.12 -6.20
CA THR A 33 0.71 -13.51 -7.45
C THR A 33 1.64 -12.41 -7.95
N PHE A 34 2.18 -11.61 -7.03
CA PHE A 34 2.95 -10.41 -7.38
C PHE A 34 4.46 -10.56 -7.17
N HIS A 35 4.92 -11.71 -6.66
CA HIS A 35 6.33 -11.96 -6.33
C HIS A 35 6.91 -10.86 -5.42
N VAL A 36 6.14 -10.51 -4.39
CA VAL A 36 6.49 -9.48 -3.40
C VAL A 36 6.73 -10.09 -2.04
N ASP A 37 7.69 -9.51 -1.31
CA ASP A 37 7.88 -9.79 0.11
C ASP A 37 6.99 -8.85 0.95
N LEU A 38 6.37 -9.40 1.99
CA LEU A 38 5.57 -8.61 2.93
C LEU A 38 6.42 -8.24 4.15
N PRO A 39 6.37 -6.97 4.61
CA PRO A 39 7.03 -6.57 5.85
C PRO A 39 6.54 -7.39 7.05
N GLU A 40 7.47 -7.86 7.88
CA GLU A 40 7.16 -8.72 9.04
C GLU A 40 6.15 -8.05 9.99
N GLU A 41 6.30 -6.74 10.21
CA GLU A 41 5.38 -5.95 11.04
C GLU A 41 3.94 -5.97 10.50
N LEU A 42 3.77 -5.84 9.18
CA LEU A 42 2.46 -5.92 8.54
C LEU A 42 1.88 -7.34 8.65
N VAL A 43 2.71 -8.37 8.46
CA VAL A 43 2.31 -9.77 8.61
C VAL A 43 1.82 -10.03 10.03
N ALA A 44 2.58 -9.60 11.04
CA ALA A 44 2.22 -9.75 12.45
C ALA A 44 0.91 -9.02 12.79
N ALA A 45 0.76 -7.77 12.35
CA ALA A 45 -0.44 -6.98 12.58
C ALA A 45 -1.70 -7.62 11.96
N VAL A 46 -1.62 -8.08 10.71
CA VAL A 46 -2.74 -8.73 10.02
C VAL A 46 -3.04 -10.12 10.60
N ALA A 47 -2.01 -10.88 11.00
CA ALA A 47 -2.19 -12.19 11.62
C ALA A 47 -2.95 -12.09 12.95
N ALA A 48 -2.68 -11.05 13.74
CA ALA A 48 -3.32 -10.78 15.03
C ALA A 48 -4.79 -10.33 14.94
N CYS A 49 -5.26 -9.88 13.76
CA CYS A 49 -6.66 -9.47 13.58
C CYS A 49 -7.62 -10.64 13.84
N LYS A 50 -8.81 -10.38 14.40
CA LYS A 50 -9.82 -11.45 14.61
C LYS A 50 -10.61 -11.78 13.34
N ASP A 51 -10.84 -10.78 12.49
CA ASP A 51 -11.64 -10.87 11.28
C ASP A 51 -11.12 -9.91 10.19
N ASN A 52 -11.72 -9.94 9.00
CA ASN A 52 -11.34 -9.06 7.89
C ASN A 52 -11.73 -7.59 8.12
N ARG A 53 -12.62 -7.29 9.09
CA ARG A 53 -12.92 -5.90 9.45
C ARG A 53 -11.71 -5.31 10.16
N ALA A 54 -11.14 -6.02 11.14
CA ALA A 54 -9.90 -5.61 11.79
C ALA A 54 -8.72 -5.52 10.79
N VAL A 55 -8.62 -6.45 9.84
CA VAL A 55 -7.58 -6.35 8.77
C VAL A 55 -7.76 -5.10 7.92
N ARG A 56 -9.00 -4.71 7.63
CA ARG A 56 -9.30 -3.49 6.87
C ARG A 56 -8.80 -2.24 7.60
N GLU A 57 -8.98 -2.16 8.92
CA GLU A 57 -8.46 -1.04 9.72
C GLU A 57 -6.92 -1.00 9.69
N VAL A 58 -6.26 -2.14 9.94
CA VAL A 58 -4.79 -2.26 9.82
C VAL A 58 -4.32 -1.85 8.43
N GLY A 59 -5.03 -2.27 7.37
CA GLY A 59 -4.70 -1.91 5.99
C GLY A 59 -4.88 -0.42 5.69
N ILE A 60 -5.85 0.26 6.30
CA ILE A 60 -6.03 1.71 6.21
C ILE A 60 -4.88 2.44 6.91
N GLU A 61 -4.53 2.03 8.13
CA GLU A 61 -3.44 2.62 8.90
C GLU A 61 -2.10 2.46 8.18
N TRP A 62 -1.80 1.24 7.72
CA TRP A 62 -0.56 0.94 6.99
C TRP A 62 -0.46 1.74 5.68
N ALA A 63 -1.52 1.75 4.87
CA ALA A 63 -1.52 2.51 3.62
C ALA A 63 -1.49 4.03 3.87
N THR A 64 -2.06 4.51 4.97
CA THR A 64 -1.96 5.92 5.41
C THR A 64 -0.51 6.27 5.71
N MET A 65 0.20 5.45 6.47
CA MET A 65 1.62 5.64 6.76
C MET A 65 2.45 5.70 5.48
N GLN A 66 2.30 4.70 4.59
CA GLN A 66 3.02 4.68 3.31
C GLN A 66 2.70 5.90 2.43
N ALA A 67 1.43 6.32 2.39
CA ALA A 67 1.04 7.50 1.62
C ALA A 67 1.64 8.80 2.19
N ARG A 68 1.78 8.92 3.52
CA ARG A 68 2.49 10.06 4.14
C ARG A 68 3.97 10.08 3.77
N GLU A 69 4.63 8.92 3.78
CA GLU A 69 6.04 8.80 3.38
C GLU A 69 6.25 9.20 1.92
N LEU A 70 5.40 8.69 1.02
CA LEU A 70 5.46 9.05 -0.41
C LEU A 70 5.21 10.54 -0.64
N LYS A 71 4.26 11.15 0.10
CA LYS A 71 3.99 12.60 0.05
C LYS A 71 5.19 13.39 0.56
N ALA A 72 5.79 12.98 1.68
CA ALA A 72 6.97 13.62 2.25
C ALA A 72 8.19 13.51 1.32
N ALA A 73 8.30 12.43 0.56
CA ALA A 73 9.30 12.25 -0.48
C ALA A 73 9.08 13.12 -1.75
N GLY A 74 8.04 13.97 -1.76
CA GLY A 74 7.78 14.91 -2.85
C GLY A 74 7.18 14.27 -4.11
N LEU A 75 6.64 13.05 -4.01
CA LEU A 75 5.98 12.41 -5.15
C LEU A 75 4.64 13.08 -5.42
N PRO A 76 4.38 13.55 -6.66
CA PRO A 76 3.21 14.40 -6.95
C PRO A 76 1.89 13.63 -6.98
N VAL A 77 1.94 12.31 -7.15
CA VAL A 77 0.77 11.46 -7.37
C VAL A 77 0.96 10.12 -6.65
N ILE A 78 -0.14 9.59 -6.11
CA ILE A 78 -0.23 8.21 -5.60
C ILE A 78 -1.41 7.53 -6.32
N HIS A 79 -1.16 6.36 -6.91
CA HIS A 79 -2.20 5.56 -7.56
C HIS A 79 -2.73 4.49 -6.58
N PHE A 80 -4.02 4.51 -6.27
CA PHE A 80 -4.62 3.54 -5.33
C PHE A 80 -5.39 2.43 -6.05
N TYR A 81 -5.10 1.17 -5.69
CA TYR A 81 -5.87 0.01 -6.13
C TYR A 81 -7.08 -0.21 -5.22
N THR A 82 -8.25 0.30 -5.63
CA THR A 82 -9.49 0.23 -4.83
C THR A 82 -10.09 -1.17 -4.76
N MET A 83 -9.85 -2.03 -5.75
CA MET A 83 -10.47 -3.37 -5.84
C MET A 83 -12.01 -3.30 -5.70
N SER A 84 -12.63 -2.31 -6.34
CA SER A 84 -14.07 -2.03 -6.27
C SER A 84 -14.61 -1.68 -4.87
N ARG A 85 -13.73 -1.37 -3.90
CA ARG A 85 -14.07 -0.89 -2.56
C ARG A 85 -13.37 0.45 -2.34
N THR A 86 -14.13 1.53 -2.20
CA THR A 86 -13.59 2.89 -2.23
C THR A 86 -13.55 3.57 -0.87
N ASP A 87 -14.27 3.08 0.12
CA ASP A 87 -14.39 3.68 1.46
C ASP A 87 -13.05 3.69 2.23
N ASN A 88 -12.26 2.62 2.16
CA ASN A 88 -10.91 2.60 2.77
C ASN A 88 -9.97 3.58 2.07
N VAL A 89 -9.98 3.65 0.74
CA VAL A 89 -9.16 4.61 -0.01
C VAL A 89 -9.58 6.03 0.30
N ALA A 90 -10.88 6.32 0.38
CA ALA A 90 -11.38 7.62 0.79
C ALA A 90 -10.89 8.02 2.19
N GLN A 91 -10.86 7.07 3.14
CA GLN A 91 -10.32 7.32 4.48
C GLN A 91 -8.81 7.59 4.46
N ILE A 92 -8.04 6.81 3.70
CA ILE A 92 -6.59 7.03 3.54
C ILE A 92 -6.33 8.43 2.96
N VAL A 93 -7.06 8.82 1.91
CA VAL A 93 -6.90 10.14 1.30
C VAL A 93 -7.21 11.24 2.30
N LYS A 94 -8.35 11.17 3.03
CA LYS A 94 -8.71 12.14 4.08
C LYS A 94 -7.67 12.28 5.18
N ASN A 95 -6.97 11.19 5.51
CA ASN A 95 -5.94 11.22 6.55
C ASN A 95 -4.67 11.97 6.07
N VAL A 96 -4.38 11.96 4.77
CA VAL A 96 -3.08 12.37 4.21
C VAL A 96 -3.13 13.71 3.46
N PHE A 97 -4.23 14.00 2.78
CA PHE A 97 -4.41 15.17 1.91
C PHE A 97 -5.55 16.05 2.40
#